data_AF-A0A3E1HBK8-F1
#
_entry.id   AF-A0A3E1HBK8-F1
#
_cell.length_a   1.000
_cell.length_b   1.000
_cell.length_c   1.000
_cell.angle_alpha   90.00
_cell.angle_beta   90.00
_cell.angle_gamma   90.00
#
_symmetry.space_group_name_H-M   'P 1'
#
loop_
_entity.id
_entity.type
_entity.pdbx_description
1 polymer ?
#
loop_
_entity_poly.entity_id
_entity_poly.type
_entity_poly.pdbx_seq_one_letter_code
_entity_poly.pdbx_strand_id
1 'polypeptide(L)' 'MPNEYEWVPLRLPPDVTRLSVSTQLSIEAEDRGWELTRVRLYTDGSRRVLLRRKKSRLESADFNRRPDQPEL' A
#
# COMPACT_ATOMS: atom_id res chain seq x y z
N MET A 1 15.19 -13.52 -6.62
CA MET A 1 13.80 -14.01 -6.60
C MET A 1 12.87 -12.83 -6.92
N PRO A 2 12.27 -12.76 -8.12
CA PRO A 2 11.61 -11.55 -8.61
C PRO A 2 10.18 -11.38 -8.04
N ASN A 3 9.96 -11.49 -6.73
CA ASN A 3 8.65 -11.22 -6.10
C ASN A 3 8.76 -10.73 -4.65
N GLU A 4 9.93 -10.19 -4.25
CA GLU A 4 10.19 -9.80 -2.85
C GLU A 4 9.36 -8.60 -2.41
N TYR A 5 8.85 -7.79 -3.34
CA TYR A 5 8.07 -6.59 -3.01
C TYR A 5 6.65 -6.64 -3.58
N GLU A 6 5.71 -6.17 -2.78
CA GLU A 6 4.35 -5.88 -3.15
C GLU A 6 4.19 -4.39 -3.43
N TRP A 7 3.34 -4.04 -4.38
CA TRP A 7 3.09 -2.68 -4.81
C TRP A 7 1.61 -2.37 -4.77
N VAL A 8 1.23 -1.24 -4.16
CA VAL A 8 -0.16 -0.80 -4.09
C VAL A 8 -0.30 0.63 -4.62
N PRO A 9 -1.09 0.85 -5.67
CA PRO A 9 -1.44 2.18 -6.12
C PRO A 9 -2.61 2.73 -5.28
N LEU A 10 -2.44 3.92 -4.73
CA LEU A 10 -3.47 4.67 -4.03
C LEU A 10 -3.80 5.95 -4.81
N ARG A 11 -5.09 6.30 -4.88
CA ARG A 11 -5.54 7.60 -5.38
C ARG A 11 -6.14 8.40 -4.24
N LEU A 12 -5.65 9.61 -4.07
CA LEU A 12 -6.07 10.54 -3.04
C LEU A 12 -6.86 11.68 -3.70
N PRO A 13 -8.05 12.00 -3.17
CA PRO A 13 -8.86 13.08 -3.72
C PRO A 13 -8.24 14.47 -3.43
N PRO A 14 -8.60 15.49 -4.22
CA PRO A 14 -8.05 16.83 -4.09
C PRO A 14 -8.43 17.55 -2.78
N ASP A 15 -9.58 17.18 -2.20
CA ASP A 15 -10.11 17.76 -0.96
C ASP A 15 -9.22 17.48 0.26
N VAL A 16 -8.42 16.41 0.20
CA VAL A 16 -7.52 16.04 1.28
C VAL A 16 -6.26 16.90 1.22
N THR A 17 -6.02 17.64 2.31
CA THR A 17 -4.84 18.49 2.43
C THR A 17 -3.54 17.68 2.32
N ARG A 18 -2.47 18.34 1.87
CA ARG A 18 -1.15 17.71 1.77
C ARG A 18 -0.66 17.19 3.12
N LEU A 19 -0.95 17.90 4.21
CA LEU A 19 -0.53 17.55 5.56
C LEU A 19 -1.21 16.26 6.03
N SER A 20 -2.54 16.17 5.88
CA SER A 20 -3.29 14.96 6.22
C SER A 20 -2.81 13.75 5.42
N VAL A 21 -2.56 13.94 4.12
CA VAL A 21 -1.98 12.90 3.27
C VAL A 21 -0.63 12.43 3.79
N SER A 22 0.29 13.36 4.12
CA SER A 22 1.61 12.97 4.62
C SER A 22 1.52 12.19 5.93
N THR A 23 0.67 12.61 6.87
CA THR A 23 0.51 11.93 8.15
C THR A 23 -0.04 10.52 7.98
N GLN A 24 -1.11 10.34 7.19
CA GLN A 24 -1.70 9.02 6.93
C GLN A 24 -0.70 8.07 6.27
N LEU A 25 0.06 8.58 5.31
CA LEU A 25 1.07 7.80 4.62
C LEU A 25 2.25 7.41 5.52
N SER A 26 2.68 8.28 6.43
CA SER A 26 3.68 7.93 7.44
C SER A 26 3.18 6.82 8.37
N ILE A 27 1.92 6.90 8.83
CA ILE A 27 1.33 5.87 9.69
C ILE A 27 1.30 4.51 8.97
N GLU A 28 0.86 4.46 7.72
CA GLU A 28 0.86 3.20 6.95
C GLU A 28 2.28 2.66 6.73
N ALA A 29 3.28 3.55 6.64
CA ALA A 29 4.68 3.15 6.55
C ALA A 29 5.19 2.52 7.84
N GLU A 30 4.82 3.09 8.98
CA GLU A 30 5.26 2.64 10.31
C GLU A 30 4.51 1.37 10.77
N ASP A 31 3.18 1.33 10.59
CA ASP A 31 2.32 0.24 11.07
C ASP A 31 2.35 -1.00 10.16
N ARG A 32 2.38 -0.77 8.83
CA ARG A 32 2.24 -1.86 7.83
C ARG A 32 3.47 -2.08 6.98
N GLY A 33 4.53 -1.31 7.20
CA GLY A 33 5.78 -1.40 6.43
C GLY A 33 5.65 -0.91 4.99
N TRP A 34 4.65 -0.07 4.69
CA TRP A 34 4.47 0.50 3.35
C TRP A 34 5.39 1.70 3.10
N GLU A 35 6.37 1.55 2.22
CA GLU A 35 7.25 2.63 1.82
C GLU A 35 6.66 3.42 0.64
N LEU A 36 6.71 4.76 0.73
CA LEU A 36 6.41 5.62 -0.42
C LEU A 36 7.48 5.47 -1.49
N THR A 37 7.08 5.11 -2.70
CA THR A 37 8.01 5.05 -3.84
C THR A 37 7.77 6.15 -4.85
N ARG A 38 6.51 6.50 -5.12
CA ARG A 38 6.20 7.52 -6.13
C ARG A 38 4.98 8.32 -5.74
N VAL A 39 5.04 9.64 -5.95
CA VAL A 39 3.90 10.53 -5.83
C VAL A 39 3.76 11.33 -7.11
N ARG A 40 2.54 11.44 -7.63
CA ARG A 40 2.17 12.31 -8.74
C ARG A 40 0.98 13.17 -8.34
N LEU A 41 1.13 14.48 -8.49
CA LEU A 41 0.03 15.45 -8.35
C LEU A 41 -0.53 15.74 -9.74
N TYR A 42 -1.84 15.78 -9.86
CA TYR A 42 -2.56 16.10 -11.08
C TYR A 42 -3.15 17.52 -11.01
N THR A 43 -3.50 18.08 -12.17
CA THR A 43 -4.05 19.43 -12.31
C THR A 43 -5.42 19.59 -11.66
N ASP A 44 -6.17 18.49 -11.48
CA ASP A 44 -7.43 18.46 -10.72
C ASP A 44 -7.19 18.45 -9.20
N GLY A 45 -5.94 18.51 -8.75
CA GLY A 45 -5.53 18.45 -7.35
C GLY A 45 -5.44 17.03 -6.80
N SER A 46 -5.92 16.02 -7.54
CA SER A 46 -5.83 14.62 -7.11
C SER A 46 -4.38 14.14 -7.12
N ARG A 47 -4.08 13.14 -6.29
CA ARG A 47 -2.73 12.58 -6.16
C ARG A 47 -2.76 11.08 -6.38
N ARG A 48 -1.82 10.55 -7.15
CA ARG A 48 -1.55 9.11 -7.21
C ARG A 48 -0.27 8.82 -6.46
N VAL A 49 -0.38 7.90 -5.51
CA VAL A 49 0.73 7.43 -4.69
C VAL A 49 0.95 5.97 -5.02
N LEU A 50 2.21 5.58 -5.19
CA LEU A 50 2.62 4.20 -5.31
C LEU A 50 3.39 3.83 -4.06
N LEU A 51 2.85 2.88 -3.32
CA LEU A 51 3.47 2.30 -2.14
C LEU A 51 4.12 0.97 -2.52
N ARG A 52 5.20 0.62 -1.82
CA ARG A 52 5.79 -0.71 -1.88
C ARG A 52 6.00 -1.25 -0.47
N ARG A 53 5.91 -2.57 -0.29
CA ARG A 53 6.36 -3.23 0.94
C ARG A 53 7.07 -4.51 0.59
N LYS A 54 8.02 -4.93 1.42
CA LYS A 54 8.64 -6.24 1.28
C LYS A 54 7.64 -7.31 1.72
N LYS A 55 7.41 -8.32 0.88
CA LYS A 55 6.62 -9.49 1.26
C LYS A 55 7.36 -10.24 2.35
N SER A 56 6.79 -10.28 3.54
CA SER A 56 7.28 -11.16 4.59
C SER A 56 7.11 -12.62 4.15
N ARG A 57 8.13 -13.44 4.44
CA ARG A 57 8.12 -14.89 4.15
C ARG A 57 6.94 -15.60 4.84
N LEU A 58 6.51 -15.09 5.99
CA LEU A 58 5.35 -15.56 6.73
C LEU A 58 4.05 -15.23 5.98
N GLU A 59 3.87 -13.99 5.52
CA GLU A 59 2.67 -13.56 4.78
C GLU A 59 2.48 -14.33 3.47
N SER A 60 3.57 -14.58 2.74
CA SER A 60 3.53 -15.39 1.51
C SER A 60 3.22 -16.87 1.75
N ALA A 61 3.53 -17.40 2.94
CA ALA A 61 3.11 -18.74 3.35
C ALA A 61 1.62 -18.77 3.71
N ASP A 62 1.09 -17.74 4.38
CA ASP A 62 -0.33 -17.60 4.74
C ASP A 62 -1.25 -17.41 3.52
N PHE A 63 -0.85 -16.61 2.53
CA PHE A 63 -1.61 -16.45 1.28
C PHE A 63 -1.68 -17.74 0.45
N ASN A 64 -0.64 -18.58 0.51
CA ASN A 64 -0.62 -19.87 -0.20
C ASN A 64 -1.30 -20.99 0.62
N ARG A 65 -1.62 -20.76 1.90
CA ARG A 65 -2.26 -21.74 2.81
C ARG A 65 -3.76 -21.62 2.93
N ARG A 66 -4.43 -20.78 2.14
CA ARG A 66 -5.89 -20.74 2.10
C ARG A 66 -6.49 -21.38 0.84
N PRO A 67 -6.43 -22.70 0.69
CA PRO A 67 -7.53 -23.44 0.08
C PRO A 67 -8.42 -23.95 1.23
N ASP A 68 -9.14 -23.06 1.92
CA ASP A 68 -10.20 -23.52 2.81
C ASP A 68 -11.29 -22.46 2.95
N GLN A 69 -12.24 -22.57 2.03
CA GLN A 69 -13.60 -22.07 2.15
C GLN A 69 -14.49 -23.24 1.69
N PRO A 70 -15.72 -23.36 2.17
CA PRO A 70 -16.16 -23.72 3.52
C PRO A 70 -16.96 -25.05 3.46
N GLU A 71 -17.06 -25.79 4.56
CA GLU A 71 -18.10 -26.83 4.64
C GLU A 71 -18.75 -26.90 6.03
N LEU A 72 -20.00 -26.40 6.06
CA LEU A 72 -21.09 -26.60 7.03
C LEU A 72 -20.95 -26.08 8.47
#